data_AF-A0A4Q2YJ82-F1
#
_entry.id   AF-A0A4Q2YJ82-F1
#
_cell.length_a   1.000
_cell.length_b   1.000
_cell.length_c   1.000
_cell.angle_alpha   90.00
_cell.angle_beta   90.00
_cell.angle_gamma   90.00
#
_symmetry.space_group_name_H-M   'P 1'
#
loop_
_entity.id
_entity.type
_entity.pdbx_description
1 polymer ?
#
loop_
_entity_poly.entity_id
_entity_poly.type
_entity_poly.pdbx_seq_one_letter_code
_entity_poly.pdbx_strand_id
1 'polypeptide(L)'
;AISHAQALGSDAGGTSVASGASLSLTGGITVSGESITINGIGANSQGALRNASGDNTWAGEVLLGTDSGTSGTGNAARIGSQSGTLAISGVIRNGATGNVAIRNADSGGLVAFTGDNTYDGTTHIVVGALSVGSINSVATDAGLGTFHAPSSNLGAPTTTANGTIHFATSAGAGELIYTGNGETTDRVINMAGTSVNGGAILTQSGGGLLKFTSALTATGSGIKTLTLRGSTTGTGELAGAIVNGAGTTSVAKSGSGTWTLSGANTYTGSTSVTGGTLIVSGGINSSTSLSVGSGILRLGATDVISDTAAVTLTAGAVIETNNFSDQMGTLTLTGDATIDLGGTSILRFADSSGTTWSGLLSISGWSGLEEGAGTERLIFGSSDSALTADQLGRIFFTNPDGFDPGSYGAAILATGEVVPLIPEPSTAWLALASACGFFFRRRR
;
A
#
# COMPACT_ATOMS: atom_id res chain seq x y z
N ALA A 1 -4.49 37.71 -5.78
CA ALA A 1 -3.35 36.79 -5.97
C ALA A 1 -2.18 37.60 -6.48
N ILE A 2 -0.96 37.29 -6.06
CA ILE A 2 0.25 37.86 -6.64
C ILE A 2 0.69 37.01 -7.84
N SER A 3 1.11 37.68 -8.91
CA SER A 3 1.56 37.05 -10.16
C SER A 3 2.99 37.47 -10.53
N HIS A 4 3.71 38.11 -9.59
CA HIS A 4 5.08 38.55 -9.76
C HIS A 4 5.84 38.34 -8.44
N ALA A 5 7.10 37.92 -8.53
CA ALA A 5 7.94 37.55 -7.38
C ALA A 5 8.10 38.66 -6.34
N GLN A 6 8.10 39.93 -6.79
CA GLN A 6 8.31 41.12 -5.95
C GLN A 6 7.02 41.90 -5.63
N ALA A 7 5.85 41.30 -5.85
CA ALA A 7 4.58 42.00 -5.66
C ALA A 7 4.30 42.44 -4.20
N LEU A 8 5.05 41.90 -3.23
CA LEU A 8 4.94 42.24 -1.81
C LEU A 8 5.90 43.37 -1.39
N GLY A 9 6.73 43.86 -2.31
CA GLY A 9 7.73 44.89 -2.04
C GLY A 9 9.11 44.31 -1.72
N SER A 10 9.89 45.04 -0.92
CA SER A 10 11.15 44.55 -0.36
C SER A 10 10.90 43.44 0.67
N ASP A 11 11.91 42.61 0.90
CA ASP A 11 11.93 41.59 1.96
C ASP A 11 12.04 42.17 3.39
N ALA A 12 12.18 43.49 3.51
CA ALA A 12 12.22 44.19 4.78
C ALA A 12 10.83 44.23 5.44
N GLY A 13 10.69 43.52 6.57
CA GLY A 13 9.51 43.58 7.45
C GLY A 13 8.60 42.36 7.41
N GLY A 14 8.69 41.53 6.37
CA GLY A 14 7.90 40.31 6.21
C GLY A 14 6.41 40.56 5.96
N THR A 15 5.73 39.50 5.55
CA THR A 15 4.30 39.49 5.24
C THR A 15 3.54 38.80 6.36
N SER A 16 2.43 39.37 6.81
CA SER A 16 1.53 38.71 7.76
C SER A 16 0.17 38.49 7.12
N VAL A 17 -0.28 37.24 7.09
CA VAL A 17 -1.62 36.86 6.65
C VAL A 17 -2.49 36.69 7.90
N ALA A 18 -3.48 37.56 8.05
CA ALA A 18 -4.42 37.51 9.18
C ALA A 18 -5.31 36.25 9.15
N SER A 19 -5.84 35.86 10.31
CA SER A 19 -6.76 34.70 10.41
C SER A 19 -7.97 34.89 9.48
N GLY A 20 -8.27 33.85 8.70
CA GLY A 20 -9.34 33.86 7.69
C GLY A 20 -8.96 34.50 6.34
N ALA A 21 -7.80 35.14 6.22
CA ALA A 21 -7.29 35.68 4.95
C ALA A 21 -6.38 34.67 4.22
N SER A 22 -6.13 34.90 2.93
CA SER A 22 -5.18 34.10 2.14
C SER A 22 -4.28 34.99 1.29
N LEU A 23 -2.98 34.75 1.34
CA LEU A 23 -2.07 35.11 0.26
C LEU A 23 -2.11 34.02 -0.80
N SER A 24 -2.38 34.42 -2.05
CA SER A 24 -2.52 33.49 -3.18
C SER A 24 -1.48 33.77 -4.25
N LEU A 25 -0.77 32.75 -4.72
CA LEU A 25 0.21 32.82 -5.81
C LEU A 25 -0.39 32.31 -7.13
N THR A 26 0.08 32.82 -8.26
CA THR A 26 -0.32 32.38 -9.60
C THR A 26 0.79 32.64 -10.61
N GLY A 27 0.84 31.81 -11.68
CA GLY A 27 1.62 32.14 -12.89
C GLY A 27 3.06 31.65 -12.92
N GLY A 28 3.47 30.77 -12.01
CA GLY A 28 4.78 30.12 -12.06
C GLY A 28 5.90 30.94 -11.41
N ILE A 29 5.61 31.64 -10.32
CA ILE A 29 6.55 32.56 -9.67
C ILE A 29 7.30 31.90 -8.53
N THR A 30 8.51 32.41 -8.26
CA THR A 30 9.28 32.11 -7.06
C THR A 30 9.42 33.37 -6.21
N VAL A 31 8.88 33.35 -5.00
CA VAL A 31 9.04 34.42 -4.01
C VAL A 31 10.22 34.07 -3.11
N SER A 32 11.28 34.87 -3.15
CA SER A 32 12.53 34.64 -2.40
C SER A 32 12.78 35.75 -1.38
N GLY A 33 13.40 35.41 -0.25
CA GLY A 33 13.82 36.35 0.80
C GLY A 33 12.68 36.83 1.72
N GLU A 34 11.46 36.93 1.20
CA GLU A 34 10.32 37.40 1.97
C GLU A 34 9.84 36.38 3.01
N SER A 35 9.92 36.73 4.29
CA SER A 35 9.32 35.92 5.36
C SER A 35 7.79 36.09 5.40
N ILE A 36 7.05 35.03 5.69
CA ILE A 36 5.59 35.10 5.87
C ILE A 36 5.15 34.49 7.19
N THR A 37 4.29 35.20 7.93
CA THR A 37 3.51 34.61 9.03
C THR A 37 2.12 34.23 8.52
N ILE A 38 1.76 32.96 8.63
CA ILE A 38 0.44 32.47 8.23
C ILE A 38 -0.44 32.18 9.44
N ASN A 39 -1.62 32.81 9.51
CA ASN A 39 -2.58 32.60 10.60
C ASN A 39 -3.85 31.89 10.11
N GLY A 40 -4.27 30.87 10.84
CA GLY A 40 -5.49 30.13 10.62
C GLY A 40 -5.56 29.33 9.32
N ILE A 41 -6.80 28.93 8.97
CA ILE A 41 -7.10 28.03 7.86
C ILE A 41 -7.21 28.72 6.49
N GLY A 42 -7.09 30.05 6.47
CA GLY A 42 -7.30 30.92 5.31
C GLY A 42 -8.72 30.97 4.75
N ALA A 43 -8.90 31.77 3.72
CA ALA A 43 -10.20 32.00 3.09
C ALA A 43 -10.76 30.69 2.51
N ASN A 44 -12.05 30.42 2.77
CA ASN A 44 -12.75 29.21 2.34
C ASN A 44 -12.03 27.90 2.74
N SER A 45 -11.25 27.92 3.84
CA SER A 45 -10.48 26.76 4.31
C SER A 45 -9.36 26.29 3.37
N GLN A 46 -8.95 27.05 2.36
CA GLN A 46 -8.00 26.61 1.31
C GLN A 46 -6.53 26.95 1.61
N GLY A 47 -6.22 27.40 2.83
CA GLY A 47 -4.87 27.79 3.22
C GLY A 47 -4.69 29.30 3.31
N ALA A 48 -3.98 29.74 4.35
CA ALA A 48 -3.53 31.12 4.54
C ALA A 48 -2.41 31.46 3.55
N LEU A 49 -1.56 30.50 3.19
CA LEU A 49 -0.73 30.54 1.99
C LEU A 49 -1.28 29.54 0.97
N ARG A 50 -1.62 30.01 -0.23
CA ARG A 50 -2.21 29.14 -1.24
C ARG A 50 -1.70 29.36 -2.65
N ASN A 51 -1.72 28.29 -3.45
CA ASN A 51 -1.48 28.35 -4.87
C ASN A 51 -2.80 28.31 -5.64
N ALA A 52 -3.02 29.26 -6.56
CA ALA A 52 -4.20 29.30 -7.41
C ALA A 52 -3.97 28.53 -8.72
N SER A 53 -2.83 28.75 -9.39
CA SER A 53 -2.48 28.07 -10.64
C SER A 53 -1.00 28.21 -11.00
N GLY A 54 -0.53 27.29 -11.83
CA GLY A 54 0.89 27.15 -12.17
C GLY A 54 1.71 26.57 -11.01
N ASP A 55 2.98 26.31 -11.28
CA ASP A 55 3.91 25.78 -10.29
C ASP A 55 4.67 26.93 -9.63
N ASN A 56 4.30 27.26 -8.39
CA ASN A 56 4.84 28.41 -7.67
C ASN A 56 5.70 27.94 -6.50
N THR A 57 6.71 28.73 -6.16
CA THR A 57 7.63 28.45 -5.04
C THR A 57 7.62 29.58 -4.02
N TRP A 58 7.48 29.23 -2.75
CA TRP A 58 7.78 30.11 -1.63
C TRP A 58 9.13 29.69 -1.01
N ALA A 59 10.16 30.49 -1.26
CA ALA A 59 11.53 30.24 -0.82
C ALA A 59 11.94 31.04 0.42
N GLY A 60 11.14 32.02 0.84
CA GLY A 60 11.33 32.69 2.12
C GLY A 60 10.78 31.90 3.30
N GLU A 61 11.13 32.32 4.52
CA GLU A 61 10.70 31.64 5.74
C GLU A 61 9.16 31.63 5.89
N VAL A 62 8.61 30.55 6.44
CA VAL A 62 7.20 30.44 6.83
C VAL A 62 7.09 30.27 8.34
N LEU A 63 6.54 31.28 9.01
CA LEU A 63 6.25 31.27 10.44
C LEU A 63 4.80 30.82 10.70
N LEU A 64 4.63 29.77 11.50
CA LEU A 64 3.31 29.22 11.82
C LEU A 64 2.61 30.07 12.91
N GLY A 65 1.67 30.91 12.49
CA GLY A 65 0.90 31.82 13.36
C GLY A 65 -0.25 31.13 14.10
N THR A 66 -1.10 31.93 14.76
CA THR A 66 -2.25 31.40 15.52
C THR A 66 -3.33 30.89 14.56
N ASP A 67 -4.00 29.80 14.92
CA ASP A 67 -5.32 29.48 14.39
C ASP A 67 -6.39 29.82 15.45
N SER A 68 -7.61 30.09 14.97
CA SER A 68 -8.82 30.27 15.79
C SER A 68 -9.94 29.30 15.36
N GLY A 69 -9.63 28.38 14.44
CA GLY A 69 -10.55 27.45 13.80
C GLY A 69 -10.82 26.19 14.61
N THR A 70 -12.10 25.97 14.94
CA THR A 70 -12.67 24.78 15.58
C THR A 70 -12.78 23.56 14.64
N SER A 71 -11.73 23.21 13.90
CA SER A 71 -11.67 21.92 13.19
C SER A 71 -10.61 21.05 13.83
N GLY A 72 -10.81 19.73 13.94
CA GLY A 72 -9.97 18.74 14.62
C GLY A 72 -8.52 18.57 14.14
N THR A 73 -7.89 19.66 13.68
CA THR A 73 -6.50 19.84 13.26
C THR A 73 -5.64 20.53 14.33
N GLY A 74 -6.12 20.66 15.57
CA GLY A 74 -5.31 21.13 16.70
C GLY A 74 -4.66 22.50 16.53
N ASN A 75 -5.36 23.48 15.94
CA ASN A 75 -4.84 24.84 15.76
C ASN A 75 -3.68 24.98 14.74
N ALA A 76 -3.74 24.23 13.63
CA ALA A 76 -2.69 24.21 12.61
C ALA A 76 -2.85 25.32 11.55
N ALA A 77 -1.77 26.06 11.27
CA ALA A 77 -1.74 27.03 10.18
C ALA A 77 -1.72 26.30 8.82
N ARG A 78 -2.51 26.78 7.86
CA ARG A 78 -2.83 25.99 6.66
C ARG A 78 -2.15 26.49 5.38
N ILE A 79 -1.63 25.56 4.61
CA ILE A 79 -1.07 25.73 3.27
C ILE A 79 -1.90 24.89 2.29
N GLY A 80 -2.10 25.37 1.06
CA GLY A 80 -2.89 24.63 0.07
C GLY A 80 -2.55 24.95 -1.38
N SER A 81 -2.90 24.04 -2.28
CA SER A 81 -2.85 24.28 -3.72
C SER A 81 -4.19 23.95 -4.38
N GLN A 82 -4.69 24.87 -5.20
CA GLN A 82 -5.90 24.67 -5.99
C GLN A 82 -5.60 23.88 -7.28
N SER A 83 -4.51 24.22 -7.95
CA SER A 83 -4.01 23.54 -9.15
C SER A 83 -2.51 23.78 -9.29
N GLY A 84 -1.79 22.84 -9.89
CA GLY A 84 -0.32 22.88 -9.94
C GLY A 84 0.32 22.70 -8.57
N THR A 85 1.62 22.97 -8.49
CA THR A 85 2.44 22.73 -7.29
C THR A 85 2.70 24.02 -6.54
N LEU A 86 2.50 23.99 -5.22
CA LEU A 86 3.10 24.96 -4.29
C LEU A 86 4.31 24.32 -3.62
N ALA A 87 5.51 24.68 -4.06
CA ALA A 87 6.74 24.27 -3.40
C ALA A 87 7.06 25.24 -2.26
N ILE A 88 7.28 24.73 -1.05
CA ILE A 88 7.79 25.47 0.10
C ILE A 88 9.24 25.03 0.30
N SER A 89 10.17 25.83 -0.23
CA SER A 89 11.61 25.59 -0.12
C SER A 89 12.25 26.38 1.01
N GLY A 90 11.60 27.44 1.48
CA GLY A 90 11.99 28.13 2.70
C GLY A 90 11.65 27.32 3.95
N VAL A 91 12.35 27.61 5.05
CA VAL A 91 12.15 26.93 6.33
C VAL A 91 10.76 27.25 6.89
N ILE A 92 10.00 26.22 7.19
CA ILE A 92 8.81 26.30 8.05
C ILE A 92 9.25 26.13 9.50
N ARG A 93 8.92 27.08 10.36
CA ARG A 93 9.26 27.03 11.79
C ARG A 93 8.09 27.44 12.69
N ASN A 94 8.21 27.08 13.96
CA ASN A 94 7.24 27.43 14.99
C ASN A 94 7.08 28.95 15.10
N GLY A 95 5.82 29.38 15.18
CA GLY A 95 5.45 30.70 15.68
C GLY A 95 4.57 30.54 16.91
N ALA A 96 3.29 30.89 16.80
CA ALA A 96 2.32 30.70 17.88
C ALA A 96 1.80 29.25 17.96
N THR A 97 1.94 28.47 16.88
CA THR A 97 1.67 27.03 16.84
C THR A 97 2.89 26.30 16.26
N GLY A 98 3.06 25.03 16.61
CA GLY A 98 4.00 24.13 15.92
C GLY A 98 3.32 23.28 14.84
N ASN A 99 1.99 23.37 14.71
CA ASN A 99 1.22 22.49 13.85
C ASN A 99 1.00 23.11 12.47
N VAL A 100 1.19 22.31 11.42
CA VAL A 100 0.97 22.72 10.02
C VAL A 100 -0.07 21.81 9.37
N ALA A 101 -0.95 22.40 8.56
CA ALA A 101 -1.98 21.67 7.83
C ALA A 101 -1.88 21.90 6.32
N ILE A 102 -2.10 20.83 5.57
CA ILE A 102 -2.20 20.82 4.11
C ILE A 102 -3.63 20.57 3.70
N ARG A 103 -4.17 21.45 2.86
CA ARG A 103 -5.45 21.23 2.21
C ARG A 103 -5.41 21.72 0.78
N ASN A 104 -5.25 20.79 -0.15
CA ASN A 104 -5.39 21.10 -1.57
C ASN A 104 -6.87 21.08 -1.95
N ALA A 105 -7.23 21.83 -3.00
CA ALA A 105 -8.56 21.69 -3.57
C ALA A 105 -8.72 20.30 -4.19
N ASP A 106 -9.96 19.82 -4.29
CA ASP A 106 -10.30 18.48 -4.79
C ASP A 106 -9.91 18.24 -6.28
N SER A 107 -9.30 19.24 -6.94
CA SER A 107 -9.04 19.29 -8.39
C SER A 107 -7.54 19.35 -8.78
N GLY A 108 -6.66 18.61 -8.09
CA GLY A 108 -5.32 18.30 -8.61
C GLY A 108 -4.17 19.23 -8.21
N GLY A 109 -4.32 19.98 -7.11
CA GLY A 109 -3.19 20.72 -6.51
C GLY A 109 -2.25 19.83 -5.70
N LEU A 110 -0.96 20.18 -5.69
CA LEU A 110 0.09 19.57 -4.87
C LEU A 110 0.73 20.63 -3.97
N VAL A 111 0.99 20.29 -2.71
CA VAL A 111 1.95 21.02 -1.88
C VAL A 111 3.20 20.15 -1.74
N ALA A 112 4.37 20.73 -1.96
CA ALA A 112 5.66 20.06 -1.79
C ALA A 112 6.46 20.80 -0.73
N PHE A 113 6.86 20.12 0.34
CA PHE A 113 7.84 20.66 1.28
C PHE A 113 9.21 20.17 0.86
N THR A 114 10.08 21.12 0.52
CA THR A 114 11.45 20.84 0.07
C THR A 114 12.51 21.50 0.96
N GLY A 115 12.11 22.44 1.82
CA GLY A 115 12.98 23.05 2.83
C GLY A 115 13.26 22.15 4.04
N ASP A 116 14.37 22.42 4.71
CA ASP A 116 14.76 21.82 6.00
C ASP A 116 13.97 22.49 7.14
N ASN A 117 12.76 22.02 7.35
CA ASN A 117 11.83 22.59 8.32
C ASN A 117 12.21 22.22 9.76
N THR A 118 11.91 23.13 10.69
CA THR A 118 12.26 23.02 12.12
C THR A 118 11.05 23.10 13.04
N TYR A 119 9.83 23.17 12.51
CA TYR A 119 8.64 23.07 13.34
C TYR A 119 8.62 21.72 14.08
N ASP A 120 8.10 21.74 15.30
CA ASP A 120 8.15 20.59 16.21
C ASP A 120 6.78 20.02 16.56
N GLY A 121 5.72 20.54 15.93
CA GLY A 121 4.33 20.08 16.07
C GLY A 121 3.88 19.17 14.93
N THR A 122 2.58 18.89 14.90
CA THR A 122 1.99 17.90 14.01
C THR A 122 1.88 18.36 12.56
N THR A 123 2.01 17.42 11.63
CA THR A 123 1.63 17.61 10.22
C THR A 123 0.25 17.02 9.97
N HIS A 124 -0.69 17.85 9.51
CA HIS A 124 -2.03 17.42 9.13
C HIS A 124 -2.20 17.43 7.61
N ILE A 125 -2.44 16.28 6.99
CA ILE A 125 -2.86 16.17 5.58
C ILE A 125 -4.38 16.07 5.57
N VAL A 126 -5.03 17.22 5.40
CA VAL A 126 -6.49 17.37 5.52
C VAL A 126 -7.19 16.94 4.24
N VAL A 127 -6.70 17.37 3.07
CA VAL A 127 -7.19 16.95 1.74
C VAL A 127 -6.05 17.06 0.73
N GLY A 128 -5.97 16.11 -0.19
CA GLY A 128 -5.00 16.09 -1.29
C GLY A 128 -3.61 15.66 -0.86
N ALA A 129 -2.63 15.93 -1.73
CA ALA A 129 -1.28 15.41 -1.61
C ALA A 129 -0.27 16.40 -0.98
N LEU A 130 0.56 15.87 -0.09
CA LEU A 130 1.80 16.48 0.39
C LEU A 130 2.99 15.65 -0.11
N SER A 131 3.91 16.28 -0.84
CA SER A 131 5.17 15.66 -1.28
C SER A 131 6.33 16.07 -0.38
N VAL A 132 7.16 15.10 0.01
CA VAL A 132 8.35 15.29 0.86
C VAL A 132 9.50 14.37 0.46
N GLY A 133 10.72 14.86 0.56
CA GLY A 133 11.95 14.07 0.40
C GLY A 133 12.51 13.52 1.72
N SER A 134 12.14 14.12 2.86
CA SER A 134 12.57 13.68 4.20
C SER A 134 11.44 13.81 5.22
N ILE A 135 11.27 12.78 6.06
CA ILE A 135 10.22 12.66 7.07
C ILE A 135 10.78 12.89 8.47
N ASN A 136 12.00 12.42 8.75
CA ASN A 136 12.67 12.36 10.06
C ASN A 136 12.05 11.33 11.03
N SER A 137 12.71 11.05 12.14
CA SER A 137 12.13 10.33 13.30
C SER A 137 11.86 11.30 14.47
N VAL A 138 11.10 10.85 15.45
CA VAL A 138 10.89 11.49 16.75
C VAL A 138 12.07 11.17 17.67
N ALA A 139 12.53 9.92 17.66
CA ALA A 139 13.69 9.47 18.41
C ALA A 139 14.75 8.82 17.51
N THR A 140 15.99 8.78 18.00
CA THR A 140 17.06 7.96 17.40
C THR A 140 17.10 6.62 18.12
N ASP A 141 16.78 5.55 17.40
CA ASP A 141 16.89 4.17 17.87
C ASP A 141 17.58 3.31 16.81
N ALA A 142 18.81 2.88 17.12
CA ALA A 142 19.64 2.07 16.23
C ALA A 142 19.08 0.65 16.01
N GLY A 143 18.36 0.08 16.97
CA GLY A 143 17.73 -1.24 16.82
C GLY A 143 16.55 -1.21 15.86
N LEU A 144 15.86 -0.08 15.76
CA LEU A 144 14.79 0.15 14.80
C LEU A 144 15.26 0.80 13.49
N GLY A 145 16.52 1.24 13.42
CA GLY A 145 17.07 1.97 12.26
C GLY A 145 16.56 3.41 12.12
N THR A 146 16.00 3.97 13.19
CA THR A 146 15.41 5.33 13.21
C THR A 146 16.46 6.36 13.59
N PHE A 147 16.35 7.55 12.99
CA PHE A 147 17.27 8.67 13.22
C PHE A 147 16.51 9.98 13.37
N HIS A 148 16.75 10.69 14.47
CA HIS A 148 16.23 12.03 14.70
C HIS A 148 17.27 13.10 14.28
N ALA A 149 16.91 13.88 13.27
CA ALA A 149 17.64 15.04 12.76
C ALA A 149 17.06 16.36 13.34
N PRO A 150 17.85 17.44 13.41
CA PRO A 150 17.37 18.76 13.84
C PRO A 150 16.40 19.44 12.86
N SER A 151 16.22 18.89 11.65
CA SER A 151 15.30 19.38 10.62
C SER A 151 14.97 18.30 9.59
N SER A 152 13.84 18.46 8.90
CA SER A 152 13.45 17.69 7.69
C SER A 152 12.31 18.38 6.97
N ASN A 153 11.81 17.83 5.86
CA ASN A 153 10.59 18.40 5.26
C ASN A 153 9.37 18.29 6.19
N LEU A 154 9.32 17.30 7.09
CA LEU A 154 8.27 17.17 8.11
C LEU A 154 8.67 17.63 9.52
N GLY A 155 9.68 18.49 9.64
CA GLY A 155 10.05 19.11 10.91
C GLY A 155 10.89 18.23 11.84
N ALA A 156 11.08 18.71 13.07
CA ALA A 156 11.91 18.09 14.11
C ALA A 156 11.15 17.90 15.44
N PRO A 157 10.10 17.05 15.46
CA PRO A 157 9.32 16.76 16.65
C PRO A 157 10.13 15.93 17.65
N THR A 158 9.94 16.19 18.94
CA THR A 158 10.63 15.51 20.04
C THR A 158 9.69 14.63 20.88
N THR A 159 8.41 14.59 20.54
CA THR A 159 7.41 13.73 21.19
C THR A 159 6.57 12.99 20.15
N THR A 160 6.10 11.79 20.47
CA THR A 160 5.25 11.00 19.56
C THR A 160 3.96 11.73 19.19
N ALA A 161 3.36 12.44 20.15
CA ALA A 161 2.15 13.23 19.91
C ALA A 161 2.39 14.28 18.83
N ASN A 162 3.49 15.02 18.93
CA ASN A 162 3.80 16.04 17.95
C ASN A 162 4.34 15.47 16.62
N GLY A 163 5.05 14.35 16.65
CA GLY A 163 5.55 13.70 15.43
C GLY A 163 4.49 12.91 14.66
N THR A 164 3.26 12.84 15.16
CA THR A 164 2.18 12.14 14.48
C THR A 164 1.77 12.88 13.21
N ILE A 165 1.69 12.12 12.10
CA ILE A 165 1.17 12.59 10.81
C ILE A 165 -0.31 12.25 10.77
N HIS A 166 -1.16 13.28 10.77
CA HIS A 166 -2.60 13.12 10.80
C HIS A 166 -3.20 13.22 9.39
N PHE A 167 -3.95 12.20 9.00
CA PHE A 167 -4.80 12.21 7.81
C PHE A 167 -6.22 12.54 8.26
N ALA A 168 -6.60 13.82 8.10
CA ALA A 168 -7.72 14.44 8.82
C ALA A 168 -8.80 14.97 7.87
N THR A 169 -9.40 14.10 7.09
CA THR A 169 -10.32 14.51 6.02
C THR A 169 -11.78 14.61 6.50
N SER A 170 -12.52 15.55 5.89
CA SER A 170 -13.99 15.61 5.92
C SER A 170 -14.64 15.14 4.60
N ALA A 171 -13.83 14.91 3.55
CA ALA A 171 -14.17 14.24 2.29
C ALA A 171 -12.86 13.84 1.57
N GLY A 172 -12.74 12.60 1.08
CA GLY A 172 -11.52 12.08 0.42
C GLY A 172 -10.45 11.56 1.40
N ALA A 173 -9.37 10.98 0.91
CA ALA A 173 -8.21 10.59 1.72
C ALA A 173 -7.04 11.54 1.45
N GLY A 174 -6.29 11.93 2.49
CA GLY A 174 -5.04 12.68 2.33
C GLY A 174 -3.95 11.75 1.77
N GLU A 175 -3.01 12.31 1.01
CA GLU A 175 -1.89 11.56 0.43
C GLU A 175 -0.55 12.13 0.91
N LEU A 176 0.31 11.25 1.41
CA LEU A 176 1.73 11.54 1.62
C LEU A 176 2.52 10.89 0.49
N ILE A 177 3.21 11.70 -0.30
CA ILE A 177 4.11 11.26 -1.36
C ILE A 177 5.54 11.41 -0.85
N TYR A 178 6.22 10.29 -0.63
CA TYR A 178 7.64 10.29 -0.29
C TYR A 178 8.47 10.18 -1.58
N THR A 179 9.45 11.07 -1.75
CA THR A 179 10.31 11.17 -2.93
C THR A 179 11.80 11.01 -2.62
N GLY A 180 12.13 10.72 -1.35
CA GLY A 180 13.51 10.62 -0.88
C GLY A 180 14.24 9.34 -1.29
N ASN A 181 15.49 9.23 -0.87
CA ASN A 181 16.38 8.11 -1.23
C ASN A 181 16.22 6.88 -0.33
N GLY A 182 15.27 6.90 0.61
CA GLY A 182 15.06 5.88 1.64
C GLY A 182 15.21 6.46 3.04
N GLU A 183 14.32 6.04 3.93
CA GLU A 183 14.21 6.54 5.29
C GLU A 183 13.43 5.56 6.18
N THR A 184 13.87 5.40 7.43
CA THR A 184 13.13 4.69 8.47
C THR A 184 12.71 5.69 9.54
N THR A 185 11.43 5.67 9.90
CA THR A 185 10.82 6.62 10.83
C THR A 185 9.93 5.92 11.85
N ASP A 186 9.93 6.43 13.08
CA ASP A 186 9.02 6.09 14.17
C ASP A 186 7.80 7.02 14.25
N ARG A 187 7.63 7.93 13.29
CA ARG A 187 6.42 8.77 13.26
C ARG A 187 5.18 7.90 13.11
N VAL A 188 4.15 8.24 13.88
CA VAL A 188 2.85 7.56 13.81
C VAL A 188 2.06 8.11 12.63
N ILE A 189 1.50 7.22 11.81
CA ILE A 189 0.43 7.58 10.88
C ILE A 189 -0.91 7.46 11.61
N ASN A 190 -1.68 8.54 11.64
CA ASN A 190 -3.00 8.56 12.25
C ASN A 190 -4.09 8.88 11.22
N MET A 191 -5.00 7.93 11.01
CA MET A 191 -6.23 8.14 10.22
C MET A 191 -7.29 8.83 11.08
N ALA A 192 -7.13 10.15 11.25
CA ALA A 192 -7.93 11.00 12.13
C ALA A 192 -9.22 11.55 11.51
N GLY A 193 -9.41 11.46 10.19
CA GLY A 193 -10.59 11.98 9.49
C GLY A 193 -11.89 11.36 9.99
N THR A 194 -12.99 12.12 10.04
CA THR A 194 -14.27 11.67 10.64
C THR A 194 -15.31 11.22 9.61
N SER A 195 -14.99 11.29 8.32
CA SER A 195 -15.89 10.83 7.27
C SER A 195 -16.03 9.31 7.25
N VAL A 196 -17.24 8.85 6.92
CA VAL A 196 -17.46 7.46 6.50
C VAL A 196 -16.60 7.23 5.25
N ASN A 197 -15.71 6.23 5.28
CA ASN A 197 -14.69 5.97 4.25
C ASN A 197 -13.52 6.98 4.20
N GLY A 198 -13.17 7.58 5.34
CA GLY A 198 -11.89 8.29 5.48
C GLY A 198 -10.69 7.33 5.38
N GLY A 199 -9.46 7.85 5.43
CA GLY A 199 -8.28 7.01 5.35
C GLY A 199 -7.00 7.80 5.10
N ALA A 200 -5.94 7.06 4.77
CA ALA A 200 -4.64 7.62 4.40
C ALA A 200 -4.16 6.99 3.10
N ILE A 201 -3.50 7.77 2.25
CA ILE A 201 -2.76 7.26 1.11
C ILE A 201 -1.27 7.49 1.37
N LEU A 202 -0.49 6.42 1.31
CA LEU A 202 0.97 6.48 1.39
C LEU A 202 1.53 6.09 0.02
N THR A 203 2.25 7.01 -0.60
CA THR A 203 2.83 6.84 -1.92
C THR A 203 4.35 6.88 -1.83
N GLN A 204 4.99 5.73 -2.06
CA GLN A 204 6.43 5.61 -2.16
C GLN A 204 6.89 5.86 -3.60
N SER A 205 7.34 7.07 -3.89
CA SER A 205 7.86 7.51 -5.20
C SER A 205 9.38 7.76 -5.19
N GLY A 206 10.04 7.49 -4.08
CA GLY A 206 11.48 7.63 -3.87
C GLY A 206 12.31 6.45 -4.37
N GLY A 207 13.62 6.51 -4.15
CA GLY A 207 14.62 5.57 -4.67
C GLY A 207 15.05 4.45 -3.70
N GLY A 208 14.50 4.40 -2.48
CA GLY A 208 14.92 3.43 -1.45
C GLY A 208 13.77 2.95 -0.56
N LEU A 209 14.10 2.35 0.58
CA LEU A 209 13.13 1.85 1.54
C LEU A 209 12.50 3.01 2.33
N LEU A 210 11.18 3.14 2.31
CA LEU A 210 10.42 3.95 3.27
C LEU A 210 9.80 3.03 4.31
N LYS A 211 10.25 3.12 5.55
CA LYS A 211 9.82 2.23 6.64
C LYS A 211 9.20 3.02 7.79
N PHE A 212 7.99 2.63 8.19
CA PHE A 212 7.36 3.10 9.42
C PHE A 212 7.43 2.02 10.51
N THR A 213 8.05 2.33 11.63
CA THR A 213 8.27 1.37 12.74
C THR A 213 7.19 1.42 13.81
N SER A 214 6.56 2.59 13.99
CA SER A 214 5.48 2.77 14.96
C SER A 214 4.15 2.21 14.45
N ALA A 215 3.38 1.61 15.36
CA ALA A 215 2.01 1.19 15.06
C ALA A 215 1.17 2.36 14.56
N LEU A 216 0.29 2.08 13.60
CA LEU A 216 -0.63 3.05 13.06
C LEU A 216 -1.78 3.29 14.04
N THR A 217 -2.44 4.43 13.91
CA THR A 217 -3.65 4.74 14.69
C THR A 217 -4.79 5.14 13.76
N ALA A 218 -6.03 4.92 14.20
CA ALA A 218 -7.25 5.23 13.45
C ALA A 218 -8.24 5.96 14.37
N THR A 219 -7.84 7.14 14.85
CA THR A 219 -8.58 7.87 15.88
C THR A 219 -9.91 8.47 15.40
N GLY A 220 -10.07 8.64 14.09
CA GLY A 220 -11.30 9.17 13.50
C GLY A 220 -12.45 8.16 13.45
N SER A 221 -13.69 8.64 13.53
CA SER A 221 -14.90 7.80 13.41
C SER A 221 -15.08 7.22 12.00
N GLY A 222 -15.80 6.10 11.88
CA GLY A 222 -16.14 5.46 10.61
C GLY A 222 -15.08 4.49 10.10
N ILE A 223 -15.42 3.80 9.01
CA ILE A 223 -14.53 2.85 8.33
C ILE A 223 -13.33 3.61 7.73
N LYS A 224 -12.16 2.98 7.78
CA LYS A 224 -10.90 3.49 7.22
C LYS A 224 -10.39 2.61 6.10
N THR A 225 -9.75 3.24 5.12
CA THR A 225 -8.91 2.54 4.14
C THR A 225 -7.50 3.13 4.14
N LEU A 226 -6.51 2.31 4.46
CA LEU A 226 -5.10 2.63 4.23
C LEU A 226 -4.73 2.20 2.80
N THR A 227 -4.46 3.17 1.94
CA THR A 227 -4.06 2.91 0.56
C THR A 227 -2.55 3.01 0.42
N LEU A 228 -1.92 1.96 -0.09
CA LEU A 228 -0.49 1.88 -0.33
C LEU A 228 -0.24 1.98 -1.84
N ARG A 229 0.59 2.94 -2.25
CA ARG A 229 0.91 3.27 -3.65
C ARG A 229 2.41 3.46 -3.83
N GLY A 230 2.84 3.59 -5.07
CA GLY A 230 4.23 3.92 -5.39
C GLY A 230 4.67 3.43 -6.75
N SER A 231 5.91 3.76 -7.10
CA SER A 231 6.64 3.29 -8.27
C SER A 231 7.57 2.12 -7.90
N THR A 232 8.21 1.54 -8.92
CA THR A 232 9.18 0.44 -8.76
C THR A 232 10.58 0.93 -8.38
N THR A 233 10.79 2.24 -8.18
CA THR A 233 12.10 2.83 -7.86
C THR A 233 12.52 2.62 -6.40
N GLY A 234 11.55 2.37 -5.51
CA GLY A 234 11.79 2.14 -4.08
C GLY A 234 10.76 1.17 -3.51
N THR A 235 10.85 0.91 -2.22
CA THR A 235 9.94 -0.01 -1.51
C THR A 235 9.37 0.66 -0.27
N GLY A 236 8.16 0.26 0.11
CA GLY A 236 7.54 0.67 1.36
C GLY A 236 7.48 -0.49 2.35
N GLU A 237 7.60 -0.21 3.64
CA GLU A 237 7.42 -1.18 4.71
C GLU A 237 6.64 -0.55 5.87
N LEU A 238 5.62 -1.26 6.34
CA LEU A 238 4.93 -0.98 7.60
C LEU A 238 5.29 -2.08 8.60
N ALA A 239 6.26 -1.76 9.47
CA ALA A 239 6.70 -2.63 10.56
C ALA A 239 5.87 -2.43 11.83
N GLY A 240 5.24 -1.26 11.97
CA GLY A 240 4.20 -1.05 12.96
C GLY A 240 2.90 -1.76 12.59
N ALA A 241 2.18 -2.24 13.61
CA ALA A 241 0.87 -2.87 13.43
C ALA A 241 -0.14 -1.90 12.80
N ILE A 242 -0.90 -2.40 11.81
CA ILE A 242 -2.13 -1.76 11.35
C ILE A 242 -3.29 -2.27 12.20
N VAL A 243 -4.10 -1.34 12.72
CA VAL A 243 -5.15 -1.59 13.71
C VAL A 243 -6.50 -1.04 13.25
N ASN A 244 -7.58 -1.57 13.83
CA ASN A 244 -8.88 -0.91 13.76
C ASN A 244 -8.90 0.35 14.63
N GLY A 245 -9.84 1.25 14.33
CA GLY A 245 -10.15 2.41 15.14
C GLY A 245 -11.53 2.27 15.78
N ALA A 246 -12.28 3.38 15.79
CA ALA A 246 -13.71 3.33 16.10
C ALA A 246 -14.53 2.54 15.04
N GLY A 247 -14.00 2.42 13.82
CA GLY A 247 -14.53 1.57 12.75
C GLY A 247 -13.48 0.57 12.25
N THR A 248 -13.89 -0.28 11.30
CA THR A 248 -12.99 -1.22 10.63
C THR A 248 -11.96 -0.48 9.79
N THR A 249 -10.73 -0.98 9.78
CA THR A 249 -9.68 -0.54 8.84
C THR A 249 -9.49 -1.61 7.78
N SER A 250 -9.47 -1.19 6.52
CA SER A 250 -9.12 -1.98 5.35
C SER A 250 -7.77 -1.53 4.80
N VAL A 251 -7.07 -2.43 4.11
CA VAL A 251 -5.81 -2.13 3.42
C VAL A 251 -6.01 -2.32 1.92
N ALA A 252 -5.57 -1.35 1.13
CA ALA A 252 -5.63 -1.39 -0.32
C ALA A 252 -4.24 -1.13 -0.92
N LYS A 253 -3.65 -2.13 -1.56
CA LYS A 253 -2.42 -2.00 -2.33
C LYS A 253 -2.78 -1.70 -3.79
N SER A 254 -2.27 -0.56 -4.28
CA SER A 254 -2.38 -0.12 -5.68
C SER A 254 -1.05 0.48 -6.16
N GLY A 255 -0.99 0.93 -7.41
CA GLY A 255 0.28 1.38 -8.03
C GLY A 255 1.26 0.24 -8.31
N SER A 256 2.35 0.50 -9.03
CA SER A 256 3.27 -0.55 -9.51
C SER A 256 4.33 -0.98 -8.49
N GLY A 257 4.57 -0.18 -7.44
CA GLY A 257 5.60 -0.46 -6.44
C GLY A 257 5.31 -1.64 -5.50
N THR A 258 6.27 -1.92 -4.61
CA THR A 258 6.18 -2.97 -3.59
C THR A 258 5.97 -2.37 -2.20
N TRP A 259 5.02 -2.94 -1.45
CA TRP A 259 4.87 -2.67 -0.02
C TRP A 259 4.94 -3.96 0.80
N THR A 260 5.60 -3.91 1.95
CA THR A 260 5.69 -5.02 2.90
C THR A 260 4.91 -4.68 4.18
N LEU A 261 4.04 -5.59 4.61
CA LEU A 261 3.41 -5.56 5.93
C LEU A 261 4.19 -6.51 6.84
N SER A 262 5.14 -5.99 7.60
CA SER A 262 6.03 -6.77 8.48
C SER A 262 5.63 -6.73 9.95
N GLY A 263 4.78 -5.77 10.36
CA GLY A 263 4.16 -5.75 11.67
C GLY A 263 3.01 -6.75 11.80
N ALA A 264 2.72 -7.18 13.03
CA ALA A 264 1.55 -8.00 13.34
C ALA A 264 0.25 -7.20 13.25
N ASN A 265 -0.53 -7.41 12.19
CA ASN A 265 -1.71 -6.59 11.91
C ASN A 265 -2.98 -7.18 12.53
N THR A 266 -3.82 -6.30 13.08
CA THR A 266 -5.06 -6.67 13.79
C THR A 266 -6.31 -6.00 13.22
N TYR A 267 -6.20 -5.29 12.11
CA TYR A 267 -7.35 -4.76 11.40
C TYR A 267 -8.24 -5.90 10.88
N THR A 268 -9.54 -5.65 10.84
CA THR A 268 -10.54 -6.68 10.46
C THR A 268 -11.21 -6.40 9.12
N GLY A 269 -10.95 -5.24 8.51
CA GLY A 269 -11.43 -4.95 7.16
C GLY A 269 -10.70 -5.79 6.11
N SER A 270 -11.16 -5.65 4.87
CA SER A 270 -10.60 -6.38 3.73
C SER A 270 -9.18 -5.93 3.39
N THR A 271 -8.38 -6.86 2.87
CA THR A 271 -7.13 -6.56 2.17
C THR A 271 -7.35 -6.68 0.66
N SER A 272 -7.03 -5.64 -0.11
CA SER A 272 -7.10 -5.66 -1.57
C SER A 272 -5.76 -5.36 -2.23
N VAL A 273 -5.46 -6.05 -3.33
CA VAL A 273 -4.22 -5.88 -4.10
C VAL A 273 -4.58 -5.73 -5.58
N THR A 274 -4.66 -4.49 -6.05
CA THR A 274 -5.07 -4.17 -7.43
C THR A 274 -3.92 -3.77 -8.34
N GLY A 275 -2.70 -3.67 -7.82
CA GLY A 275 -1.50 -3.45 -8.62
C GLY A 275 -0.21 -3.58 -7.80
N GLY A 276 0.91 -3.81 -8.49
CA GLY A 276 2.22 -4.00 -7.88
C GLY A 276 2.23 -5.19 -6.92
N THR A 277 3.12 -5.18 -5.92
CA THR A 277 3.28 -6.29 -4.98
C THR A 277 2.96 -5.89 -3.55
N LEU A 278 2.10 -6.67 -2.88
CA LEU A 278 1.95 -6.66 -1.42
C LEU A 278 2.67 -7.88 -0.85
N ILE A 279 3.68 -7.67 -0.03
CA ILE A 279 4.35 -8.73 0.73
C ILE A 279 3.76 -8.76 2.14
N VAL A 280 3.34 -9.93 2.61
CA VAL A 280 2.84 -10.09 3.99
C VAL A 280 3.81 -10.97 4.78
N SER A 281 4.49 -10.40 5.77
CA SER A 281 5.43 -11.13 6.64
C SER A 281 5.08 -11.06 8.12
N GLY A 282 4.33 -10.04 8.57
CA GLY A 282 3.89 -9.90 9.96
C GLY A 282 2.51 -10.50 10.26
N GLY A 283 1.77 -10.94 9.24
CA GLY A 283 0.42 -11.49 9.39
C GLY A 283 -0.69 -10.45 9.24
N ILE A 284 -1.78 -10.87 8.60
CA ILE A 284 -3.07 -10.17 8.46
C ILE A 284 -4.22 -11.08 8.94
N ASN A 285 -3.96 -11.88 9.98
CA ASN A 285 -4.77 -13.01 10.43
C ASN A 285 -6.19 -12.63 10.90
N SER A 286 -6.45 -11.33 11.13
CA SER A 286 -7.77 -10.78 11.47
C SER A 286 -8.56 -10.25 10.27
N SER A 287 -7.94 -10.13 9.08
CA SER A 287 -8.59 -9.67 7.85
C SER A 287 -9.65 -10.68 7.41
N THR A 288 -10.90 -10.23 7.24
CA THR A 288 -12.02 -11.15 6.92
C THR A 288 -12.07 -11.55 5.45
N SER A 289 -11.41 -10.80 4.57
CA SER A 289 -11.35 -11.11 3.14
C SER A 289 -10.08 -10.60 2.49
N LEU A 290 -9.69 -11.27 1.42
CA LEU A 290 -8.55 -10.95 0.59
C LEU A 290 -9.01 -10.91 -0.87
N SER A 291 -8.77 -9.79 -1.56
CA SER A 291 -9.03 -9.67 -2.99
C SER A 291 -7.76 -9.31 -3.73
N VAL A 292 -7.38 -10.11 -4.71
CA VAL A 292 -6.25 -9.82 -5.60
C VAL A 292 -6.80 -9.61 -7.00
N GLY A 293 -6.56 -8.43 -7.56
CA GLY A 293 -6.81 -8.10 -8.96
C GLY A 293 -5.51 -8.13 -9.75
N SER A 294 -5.23 -7.17 -10.62
CA SER A 294 -4.00 -7.14 -11.45
C SER A 294 -2.67 -6.96 -10.70
N GLY A 295 -2.62 -7.24 -9.39
CA GLY A 295 -1.42 -7.19 -8.58
C GLY A 295 -0.97 -8.56 -8.09
N ILE A 296 0.07 -8.54 -7.26
CA ILE A 296 0.74 -9.70 -6.71
C ILE A 296 0.59 -9.68 -5.19
N LEU A 297 0.00 -10.71 -4.61
CA LEU A 297 0.17 -11.02 -3.19
C LEU A 297 1.33 -11.99 -3.04
N ARG A 298 2.36 -11.63 -2.27
CA ARG A 298 3.50 -12.49 -1.98
C ARG A 298 3.56 -12.81 -0.50
N LEU A 299 3.71 -14.08 -0.15
CA LEU A 299 3.99 -14.48 1.22
C LEU A 299 5.44 -14.13 1.59
N GLY A 300 5.59 -13.50 2.74
CA GLY A 300 6.89 -13.16 3.34
C GLY A 300 7.19 -13.96 4.62
N ALA A 301 6.22 -14.73 5.11
CA ALA A 301 6.36 -15.74 6.15
C ALA A 301 5.23 -16.79 6.01
N THR A 302 5.31 -17.88 6.77
CA THR A 302 4.24 -18.89 6.86
C THR A 302 3.16 -18.44 7.84
N ASP A 303 1.91 -18.84 7.60
CA ASP A 303 0.77 -18.60 8.50
C ASP A 303 0.49 -17.11 8.75
N VAL A 304 0.40 -16.35 7.64
CA VAL A 304 0.27 -14.89 7.65
C VAL A 304 -1.05 -14.39 7.09
N ILE A 305 -1.89 -15.25 6.52
CA ILE A 305 -3.24 -14.92 6.10
C ILE A 305 -4.24 -15.58 7.06
N SER A 306 -5.43 -14.99 7.24
CA SER A 306 -6.46 -15.62 8.06
C SER A 306 -6.95 -16.93 7.41
N ASP A 307 -6.97 -18.00 8.19
CA ASP A 307 -7.63 -19.28 7.86
C ASP A 307 -9.08 -19.14 7.39
N THR A 308 -9.75 -18.04 7.77
CA THR A 308 -11.15 -17.77 7.44
C THR A 308 -11.32 -16.69 6.38
N ALA A 309 -10.22 -16.08 5.89
CA ALA A 309 -10.30 -15.04 4.86
C ALA A 309 -10.83 -15.65 3.56
N ALA A 310 -12.01 -15.20 3.12
CA ALA A 310 -12.47 -15.51 1.77
C ALA A 310 -11.55 -14.83 0.75
N VAL A 311 -11.05 -15.60 -0.22
CA VAL A 311 -10.10 -15.15 -1.24
C VAL A 311 -10.82 -14.98 -2.57
N THR A 312 -10.72 -13.80 -3.17
CA THR A 312 -11.23 -13.52 -4.52
C THR A 312 -10.07 -13.12 -5.44
N LEU A 313 -9.85 -13.89 -6.49
CA LEU A 313 -8.89 -13.56 -7.55
C LEU A 313 -9.64 -13.07 -8.78
N THR A 314 -9.24 -11.90 -9.29
CA THR A 314 -9.78 -11.33 -10.54
C THR A 314 -8.72 -11.36 -11.64
N ALA A 315 -9.07 -10.89 -12.83
CA ALA A 315 -8.18 -10.91 -13.99
C ALA A 315 -6.79 -10.32 -13.69
N GLY A 316 -5.74 -11.09 -13.96
CA GLY A 316 -4.34 -10.72 -13.78
C GLY A 316 -3.80 -10.90 -12.37
N ALA A 317 -4.53 -11.54 -11.47
CA ALA A 317 -4.09 -11.80 -10.11
C ALA A 317 -2.98 -12.84 -10.03
N VAL A 318 -2.02 -12.58 -9.14
CA VAL A 318 -0.96 -13.52 -8.81
C VAL A 318 -0.87 -13.70 -7.30
N ILE A 319 -0.87 -14.95 -6.82
CA ILE A 319 -0.41 -15.31 -5.48
C ILE A 319 0.96 -15.97 -5.64
N GLU A 320 1.98 -15.46 -4.95
CA GLU A 320 3.31 -16.04 -4.89
C GLU A 320 3.58 -16.59 -3.49
N THR A 321 3.79 -17.89 -3.39
CA THR A 321 4.07 -18.57 -2.13
C THR A 321 5.47 -18.30 -1.60
N ASN A 322 6.45 -18.09 -2.48
CA ASN A 322 7.80 -17.65 -2.14
C ASN A 322 8.45 -18.49 -1.02
N ASN A 323 8.34 -19.83 -1.11
CA ASN A 323 8.81 -20.81 -0.10
C ASN A 323 8.10 -20.75 1.26
N PHE A 324 6.90 -20.17 1.33
CA PHE A 324 6.09 -20.16 2.54
C PHE A 324 4.77 -20.89 2.33
N SER A 325 4.26 -21.45 3.42
CA SER A 325 2.97 -22.15 3.43
C SER A 325 1.91 -21.29 4.09
N ASP A 326 0.67 -21.43 3.65
CA ASP A 326 -0.45 -20.71 4.26
C ASP A 326 -1.77 -21.48 4.11
N GLN A 327 -2.71 -21.17 4.98
CA GLN A 327 -4.08 -21.68 4.93
C GLN A 327 -5.06 -20.51 4.93
N MET A 328 -6.02 -20.58 4.02
CA MET A 328 -6.99 -19.53 3.80
C MET A 328 -8.41 -20.10 3.70
N GLY A 329 -9.39 -19.21 3.67
CA GLY A 329 -10.78 -19.55 3.42
C GLY A 329 -11.02 -20.03 1.98
N THR A 330 -12.27 -19.89 1.53
CA THR A 330 -12.67 -20.35 0.19
C THR A 330 -12.04 -19.49 -0.91
N LEU A 331 -11.72 -20.07 -2.06
CA LEU A 331 -11.26 -19.37 -3.25
C LEU A 331 -12.41 -19.12 -4.23
N THR A 332 -12.58 -17.89 -4.68
CA THR A 332 -13.47 -17.49 -5.78
C THR A 332 -12.64 -16.90 -6.92
N LEU A 333 -12.88 -17.36 -8.16
CA LEU A 333 -12.26 -16.80 -9.36
C LEU A 333 -13.27 -16.00 -10.18
N THR A 334 -13.08 -14.69 -10.31
CA THR A 334 -13.91 -13.85 -11.18
C THR A 334 -13.20 -13.44 -12.47
N GLY A 335 -11.95 -13.86 -12.66
CA GLY A 335 -11.16 -13.68 -13.87
C GLY A 335 -9.87 -14.52 -13.79
N ASP A 336 -9.12 -14.57 -14.89
CA ASP A 336 -7.94 -15.43 -14.99
C ASP A 336 -6.85 -15.01 -13.99
N ALA A 337 -6.29 -15.98 -13.28
CA ALA A 337 -5.31 -15.76 -12.21
C ALA A 337 -4.22 -16.83 -12.21
N THR A 338 -3.11 -16.52 -11.53
CA THR A 338 -1.96 -17.40 -11.34
C THR A 338 -1.70 -17.64 -9.86
N ILE A 339 -1.38 -18.89 -9.51
CA ILE A 339 -0.71 -19.23 -8.24
C ILE A 339 0.68 -19.75 -8.59
N ASP A 340 1.68 -19.07 -8.09
CA ASP A 340 3.07 -19.50 -8.18
C ASP A 340 3.48 -20.21 -6.89
N LEU A 341 3.62 -21.54 -7.01
CA LEU A 341 4.05 -22.42 -5.93
C LEU A 341 5.58 -22.52 -5.82
N GLY A 342 6.34 -21.79 -6.63
CA GLY A 342 7.80 -21.93 -6.74
C GLY A 342 8.53 -22.02 -5.38
N GLY A 343 9.30 -23.11 -5.23
CA GLY A 343 10.03 -23.44 -4.00
C GLY A 343 9.16 -24.09 -2.93
N THR A 344 9.69 -24.46 -1.76
CA THR A 344 8.99 -25.38 -0.83
C THR A 344 7.76 -24.73 -0.18
N SER A 345 6.55 -25.04 -0.64
CA SER A 345 5.32 -24.37 -0.21
C SER A 345 4.08 -25.27 -0.18
N ILE A 346 3.22 -25.08 0.83
CA ILE A 346 1.89 -25.69 0.88
C ILE A 346 0.86 -24.57 0.96
N LEU A 347 0.05 -24.43 -0.10
CA LEU A 347 -1.06 -23.49 -0.14
C LEU A 347 -2.38 -24.24 0.03
N ARG A 348 -3.12 -23.91 1.11
CA ARG A 348 -4.41 -24.54 1.42
C ARG A 348 -5.54 -23.53 1.33
N PHE A 349 -6.61 -23.91 0.65
CA PHE A 349 -7.89 -23.21 0.70
C PHE A 349 -8.93 -24.09 1.39
N ALA A 350 -9.94 -23.46 2.00
CA ALA A 350 -11.14 -24.16 2.43
C ALA A 350 -11.89 -24.76 1.22
N ASP A 351 -12.85 -25.66 1.50
CA ASP A 351 -13.76 -26.21 0.49
C ASP A 351 -14.40 -25.07 -0.31
N SER A 352 -14.11 -25.05 -1.61
CA SER A 352 -14.51 -23.96 -2.50
C SER A 352 -15.66 -24.35 -3.43
N SER A 353 -16.23 -25.56 -3.27
CA SER A 353 -17.32 -26.09 -4.09
C SER A 353 -18.58 -25.23 -4.08
N GLY A 354 -18.79 -24.43 -3.02
CA GLY A 354 -19.90 -23.49 -2.88
C GLY A 354 -19.70 -22.15 -3.58
N THR A 355 -18.53 -21.88 -4.17
CA THR A 355 -18.23 -20.63 -4.88
C THR A 355 -18.37 -20.79 -6.39
N THR A 356 -18.64 -19.70 -7.11
CA THR A 356 -18.71 -19.73 -8.58
C THR A 356 -17.41 -19.23 -9.19
N TRP A 357 -16.88 -19.97 -10.17
CA TRP A 357 -15.67 -19.60 -10.88
C TRP A 357 -16.00 -19.22 -12.33
N SER A 358 -15.51 -18.06 -12.78
CA SER A 358 -15.65 -17.60 -14.16
C SER A 358 -14.32 -17.42 -14.90
N GLY A 359 -13.19 -17.49 -14.19
CA GLY A 359 -11.84 -17.38 -14.75
C GLY A 359 -11.04 -18.69 -14.68
N LEU A 360 -9.94 -18.74 -15.40
CA LEU A 360 -8.97 -19.84 -15.37
C LEU A 360 -7.95 -19.65 -14.23
N LEU A 361 -7.48 -20.76 -13.67
CA LEU A 361 -6.41 -20.77 -12.67
C LEU A 361 -5.17 -21.45 -13.26
N SER A 362 -4.11 -20.67 -13.48
CA SER A 362 -2.80 -21.19 -13.84
C SER A 362 -1.98 -21.47 -12.58
N ILE A 363 -1.41 -22.66 -12.47
CA ILE A 363 -0.48 -23.05 -11.42
C ILE A 363 0.92 -23.14 -12.03
N SER A 364 1.87 -22.39 -11.48
CA SER A 364 3.29 -22.44 -11.88
C SER A 364 4.17 -22.89 -10.71
N GLY A 365 5.41 -23.29 -11.00
CA GLY A 365 6.40 -23.64 -9.99
C GLY A 365 6.07 -24.90 -9.19
N TRP A 366 5.20 -25.77 -9.71
CA TRP A 366 4.83 -27.02 -9.04
C TRP A 366 5.92 -28.08 -9.25
N SER A 367 6.40 -28.66 -8.15
CA SER A 367 7.34 -29.80 -8.10
C SER A 367 6.92 -30.87 -7.11
N GLY A 368 5.60 -31.08 -6.98
CA GLY A 368 5.00 -32.14 -6.16
C GLY A 368 5.12 -33.54 -6.80
N LEU A 369 4.44 -34.50 -6.18
CA LEU A 369 4.31 -35.86 -6.72
C LEU A 369 2.91 -36.06 -7.31
N GLU A 370 2.82 -36.87 -8.38
CA GLU A 370 1.56 -37.14 -9.10
C GLU A 370 0.50 -37.81 -8.21
N GLU A 371 0.92 -38.69 -7.29
CA GLU A 371 0.05 -39.37 -6.32
C GLU A 371 -0.21 -38.52 -5.05
N GLY A 372 0.23 -37.25 -5.07
CA GLY A 372 0.17 -36.32 -3.95
C GLY A 372 1.40 -36.37 -3.04
N ALA A 373 1.47 -35.40 -2.12
CA ALA A 373 2.66 -35.06 -1.34
C ALA A 373 3.76 -34.39 -2.19
N GLY A 374 4.97 -34.27 -1.62
CA GLY A 374 6.05 -33.46 -2.18
C GLY A 374 6.20 -32.12 -1.46
N THR A 375 7.11 -31.30 -1.98
CA THR A 375 7.49 -30.01 -1.39
C THR A 375 6.54 -28.87 -1.76
N GLU A 376 5.83 -28.99 -2.89
CA GLU A 376 4.91 -27.98 -3.42
C GLU A 376 3.52 -28.57 -3.57
N ARG A 377 2.54 -28.00 -2.86
CA ARG A 377 1.19 -28.57 -2.77
C ARG A 377 0.12 -27.47 -2.80
N LEU A 378 -0.87 -27.68 -3.66
CA LEU A 378 -2.11 -26.90 -3.66
C LEU A 378 -3.24 -27.80 -3.16
N ILE A 379 -3.96 -27.37 -2.13
CA ILE A 379 -4.97 -28.20 -1.46
C ILE A 379 -6.26 -27.41 -1.29
N PHE A 380 -7.39 -28.05 -1.59
CA PHE A 380 -8.73 -27.55 -1.31
C PHE A 380 -9.45 -28.49 -0.34
N GLY A 381 -9.95 -27.93 0.76
CA GLY A 381 -10.71 -28.69 1.76
C GLY A 381 -9.95 -29.93 2.29
N SER A 382 -10.65 -31.05 2.35
CA SER A 382 -10.13 -32.32 2.87
C SER A 382 -10.63 -33.56 2.11
N SER A 383 -11.22 -33.35 0.93
CA SER A 383 -11.75 -34.42 0.08
C SER A 383 -11.72 -34.02 -1.40
N ASP A 384 -11.89 -34.99 -2.28
CA ASP A 384 -12.05 -34.79 -3.73
C ASP A 384 -13.31 -34.00 -4.12
N SER A 385 -14.24 -33.81 -3.19
CA SER A 385 -15.47 -33.02 -3.37
C SER A 385 -15.29 -31.53 -3.04
N ALA A 386 -14.09 -31.11 -2.62
CA ALA A 386 -13.80 -29.73 -2.24
C ALA A 386 -13.79 -28.74 -3.43
N LEU A 387 -13.82 -29.27 -4.65
CA LEU A 387 -14.03 -28.54 -5.90
C LEU A 387 -15.09 -29.27 -6.73
N THR A 388 -15.93 -28.52 -7.44
CA THR A 388 -16.82 -29.09 -8.46
C THR A 388 -16.03 -29.48 -9.71
N ALA A 389 -16.57 -30.38 -10.53
CA ALA A 389 -15.94 -30.77 -11.80
C ALA A 389 -15.70 -29.58 -12.75
N ASP A 390 -16.61 -28.59 -12.72
CA ASP A 390 -16.52 -27.36 -13.49
C ASP A 390 -15.38 -26.45 -12.98
N GLN A 391 -15.19 -26.34 -11.66
CA GLN A 391 -14.04 -25.61 -11.10
C GLN A 391 -12.71 -26.31 -11.40
N LEU A 392 -12.67 -27.64 -11.24
CA LEU A 392 -11.46 -28.43 -11.53
C LEU A 392 -11.04 -28.30 -13.00
N GLY A 393 -12.01 -28.30 -13.93
CA GLY A 393 -11.76 -28.10 -15.37
C GLY A 393 -11.23 -26.72 -15.76
N ARG A 394 -11.13 -25.78 -14.81
CA ARG A 394 -10.53 -24.44 -15.03
C ARG A 394 -9.10 -24.32 -14.50
N ILE A 395 -8.56 -25.36 -13.87
CA ILE A 395 -7.21 -25.36 -13.31
C ILE A 395 -6.25 -25.97 -14.32
N PHE A 396 -5.12 -25.29 -14.54
CA PHE A 396 -4.05 -25.74 -15.42
C PHE A 396 -2.68 -25.60 -14.77
N PHE A 397 -1.87 -26.65 -14.83
CA PHE A 397 -0.46 -26.60 -14.44
C PHE A 397 0.39 -26.20 -15.65
N THR A 398 1.25 -25.20 -15.47
CA THR A 398 2.15 -24.68 -16.51
C THR A 398 3.56 -25.14 -16.23
N ASN A 399 4.11 -25.95 -17.13
CA ASN A 399 5.43 -26.59 -17.01
C ASN A 399 5.67 -27.21 -15.62
N PRO A 400 4.80 -28.10 -15.13
CA PRO A 400 5.04 -28.80 -13.87
C PRO A 400 6.33 -29.63 -13.95
N ASP A 401 7.13 -29.64 -12.88
CA ASP A 401 8.35 -30.44 -12.84
C ASP A 401 8.01 -31.94 -12.94
N GLY A 402 8.84 -32.68 -13.66
CA GLY A 402 8.60 -34.10 -13.96
C GLY A 402 7.76 -34.36 -15.22
N PHE A 403 7.21 -33.32 -15.84
CA PHE A 403 6.50 -33.40 -17.11
C PHE A 403 7.28 -32.73 -18.24
N ASP A 404 6.94 -33.04 -19.49
CA ASP A 404 7.41 -32.27 -20.63
C ASP A 404 6.88 -30.82 -20.56
N PRO A 405 7.58 -29.82 -21.13
CA PRO A 405 7.08 -28.45 -21.16
C PRO A 405 5.69 -28.36 -21.82
N GLY A 406 4.72 -27.76 -21.14
CA GLY A 406 3.34 -27.75 -21.59
C GLY A 406 2.35 -27.22 -20.55
N SER A 407 1.07 -27.26 -20.94
CA SER A 407 -0.06 -26.97 -20.06
C SER A 407 -0.85 -28.25 -19.84
N TYR A 408 -1.07 -28.60 -18.57
CA TYR A 408 -1.72 -29.83 -18.13
C TYR A 408 -2.99 -29.47 -17.37
N GLY A 409 -4.07 -30.23 -17.57
CA GLY A 409 -5.27 -30.09 -16.74
C GLY A 409 -5.00 -30.50 -15.29
N ALA A 410 -6.02 -30.47 -14.44
CA ALA A 410 -5.89 -30.83 -13.04
C ALA A 410 -6.77 -32.04 -12.67
N ALA A 411 -6.28 -32.83 -11.71
CA ALA A 411 -7.05 -33.80 -10.95
C ALA A 411 -7.05 -33.39 -9.46
N ILE A 412 -8.09 -33.78 -8.72
CA ILE A 412 -8.13 -33.63 -7.25
C ILE A 412 -8.14 -35.02 -6.60
N LEU A 413 -7.24 -35.21 -5.64
CA LEU A 413 -7.09 -36.45 -4.88
C LEU A 413 -8.08 -36.50 -3.72
N ALA A 414 -8.30 -37.68 -3.14
CA ALA A 414 -9.16 -37.88 -1.96
C ALA A 414 -8.71 -37.07 -0.73
N THR A 415 -7.47 -36.55 -0.73
CA THR A 415 -6.93 -35.67 0.30
C THR A 415 -7.31 -34.19 0.12
N GLY A 416 -7.94 -33.83 -1.01
CA GLY A 416 -8.17 -32.46 -1.45
C GLY A 416 -6.99 -31.83 -2.20
N GLU A 417 -5.89 -32.56 -2.37
CA GLU A 417 -4.71 -32.09 -3.10
C GLU A 417 -4.96 -32.09 -4.62
N VAL A 418 -4.57 -30.99 -5.27
CA VAL A 418 -4.71 -30.81 -6.71
C VAL A 418 -3.37 -31.08 -7.38
N VAL A 419 -3.38 -31.94 -8.40
CA VAL A 419 -2.19 -32.42 -9.11
C VAL A 419 -2.36 -32.29 -10.63
N PRO A 420 -1.28 -32.24 -11.43
CA PRO A 420 -1.37 -32.27 -12.88
C PRO A 420 -2.06 -33.56 -13.38
N LEU A 421 -2.96 -33.42 -14.34
CA LEU A 421 -3.56 -34.55 -15.02
C LEU A 421 -2.57 -35.14 -16.03
N ILE A 422 -2.14 -36.38 -15.79
CA ILE A 422 -1.27 -37.12 -16.71
C ILE A 422 -2.06 -37.39 -18.00
N PRO A 423 -1.57 -36.98 -19.19
CA PRO A 423 -2.18 -37.41 -20.43
C PRO A 423 -2.06 -38.93 -20.50
N GLU A 424 -3.19 -39.63 -20.64
CA GLU A 424 -3.21 -41.06 -20.94
C GLU A 424 -2.12 -41.34 -21.99
N PRO A 425 -1.19 -42.30 -21.75
CA PRO A 425 -0.13 -42.55 -22.70
C PRO A 425 -0.77 -42.81 -24.05
N SER A 426 -0.50 -41.93 -25.02
CA SER A 426 -1.11 -42.04 -26.33
C SER A 426 -0.95 -43.50 -26.78
N THR A 427 -2.04 -44.10 -27.25
CA THR A 427 -2.10 -45.49 -27.72
C THR A 427 -1.07 -45.83 -28.81
N ALA A 428 -0.24 -44.88 -29.23
CA ALA A 428 0.95 -45.04 -30.06
C ALA A 428 2.04 -45.93 -29.43
N TRP A 429 2.24 -45.92 -28.11
CA TRP A 429 3.30 -46.75 -27.49
C TRP A 429 2.87 -48.18 -27.18
N LEU A 430 1.57 -48.47 -27.01
CA LEU A 430 1.08 -49.84 -26.87
C LEU A 430 1.06 -50.64 -28.19
N ALA A 431 1.19 -49.96 -29.34
CA ALA A 431 1.27 -50.61 -30.65
C ALA A 431 2.65 -51.20 -30.97
N LEU A 432 3.72 -50.80 -30.27
CA LEU A 432 5.09 -51.31 -30.53
C LEU A 432 5.49 -52.50 -29.62
N ALA A 433 4.83 -52.70 -28.47
CA ALA A 433 5.08 -53.86 -27.61
C ALA A 433 4.33 -55.13 -28.06
N SER A 434 3.31 -55.00 -28.92
CA SER A 434 2.50 -56.13 -29.41
C SER A 434 3.08 -56.80 -30.67
N ALA A 435 4.12 -56.22 -31.30
CA ALA A 435 4.74 -56.74 -32.53
C ALA A 435 6.02 -57.57 -32.29
N CYS A 436 6.58 -57.59 -31.07
CA CYS A 436 7.78 -58.39 -30.73
C CYS A 436 7.48 -59.69 -29.96
N GLY A 437 6.20 -60.06 -29.79
CA GLY A 437 5.76 -61.13 -28.89
C GLY A 437 5.34 -62.47 -29.51
N PHE A 438 5.48 -62.70 -30.81
CA PHE A 438 5.12 -63.98 -31.43
C PHE A 438 6.14 -64.41 -32.49
N PHE A 439 7.09 -65.25 -32.09
CA PHE A 439 7.63 -66.44 -32.80
C PHE A 439 9.07 -66.77 -32.32
N PHE A 440 9.21 -67.29 -31.10
CA PHE A 440 10.29 -68.21 -30.74
C PHE A 440 9.82 -69.27 -29.73
N ARG A 441 9.49 -70.47 -30.23
CA ARG A 441 9.64 -71.78 -29.53
C ARG A 441 9.30 -72.89 -30.53
N ARG A 442 10.02 -74.01 -30.69
CA ARG A 442 11.38 -74.51 -30.42
C ARG A 442 11.43 -75.87 -31.15
N ARG A 443 12.57 -76.22 -31.75
CA ARG A 443 12.85 -77.51 -32.41
C ARG A 443 12.49 -78.74 -31.56
N ARG A 444 11.97 -79.79 -32.21
CA ARG A 444 12.59 -81.12 -32.24
C ARG A 444 12.54 -81.64 -33.66
#